data_AF-A0A1V6MHE2-F1
#
_entry.id   AF-A0A1V6MHE2-F1
#
_cell.length_a   1.000
_cell.length_b   1.000
_cell.length_c   1.000
_cell.angle_alpha   90.00
_cell.angle_beta   90.00
_cell.angle_gamma   90.00
#
_symmetry.space_group_name_H-M   'P 1'
#
loop_
_entity.id
_entity.type
_entity.pdbx_description
1 polymer ?
#
loop_
_entity_poly.entity_id
_entity_poly.type
_entity_poly.pdbx_seq_one_letter_code
_entity_poly.pdbx_strand_id
1 'polypeptide(L)'
;MLELRAWEQVTAAHRQNALWATVQAVESVENHPDPDALTTKALHLGTGVDPRDEALRADLLRMTATAAALGRDAYDPTVLAAYDLERNGALNDRTLITAVNGTRTGRSWTGGPVPSRLWADRYVISPDGRLAGSRGALAPWHRKGAAKGAHPSGYVLHMSGTTPGQADMPWPDGTTRPVPYEEIAELLSHDPVLARLDRDVTVVPVGTGEGDAELAEAIAARTGAARTVWLPVRPLRLLDRRPAVNESLLVLISPQDDTGAHWSQTRPPALATQPSGPAPDVITTGGDTPSQAPLSEAPPSKSPPSEDARRRWVAGQVSAEDLPGNPPGFTGARWSVWPN
;
A
#
# COMPACT_ATOMS: atom_id res chain seq x y z
N MET A 1 -18.92 -7.51 30.31
CA MET A 1 -19.47 -6.14 30.49
C MET A 1 -18.41 -5.20 29.94
N LEU A 2 -18.47 -4.91 28.65
CA LEU A 2 -17.49 -4.06 27.95
C LEU A 2 -18.14 -2.69 27.77
N GLU A 3 -17.60 -1.67 28.44
CA GLU A 3 -18.01 -0.29 28.25
C GLU A 3 -17.53 0.19 26.88
N LEU A 4 -18.48 0.33 25.96
CA LEU A 4 -18.33 1.08 24.72
C LEU A 4 -18.01 2.54 25.08
N ARG A 5 -16.76 2.95 24.89
CA ARG A 5 -16.42 4.38 24.94
C ARG A 5 -17.07 5.11 23.78
N ALA A 6 -18.04 5.94 24.14
CA ALA A 6 -18.42 7.24 23.56
C ALA A 6 -18.33 7.39 22.03
N TRP A 7 -19.51 7.36 21.40
CA TRP A 7 -19.92 8.12 20.22
C TRP A 7 -18.94 9.23 19.81
N GLU A 8 -18.04 8.93 18.89
CA GLU A 8 -17.25 9.95 18.22
C GLU A 8 -18.21 10.77 17.34
N GLN A 9 -18.35 12.07 17.62
CA GLN A 9 -19.31 12.90 16.88
C GLN A 9 -18.89 13.02 15.41
N VAL A 10 -19.75 12.61 14.50
CA VAL A 10 -19.56 12.81 13.06
C VAL A 10 -19.58 14.31 12.76
N THR A 11 -18.41 14.86 12.45
CA THR A 11 -18.22 16.28 12.15
C THR A 11 -18.71 16.64 10.74
N ALA A 12 -18.82 17.92 10.44
CA ALA A 12 -19.07 18.39 9.07
C ALA A 12 -17.95 17.96 8.11
N ALA A 13 -16.69 17.96 8.58
CA ALA A 13 -15.55 17.48 7.81
C ALA A 13 -15.66 15.99 7.49
N HIS A 14 -16.09 15.15 8.44
CA HIS A 14 -16.33 13.72 8.17
C HIS A 14 -17.39 13.52 7.09
N ARG A 15 -18.49 14.29 7.13
CA ARG A 15 -19.54 14.24 6.10
C ARG A 15 -19.04 14.71 4.74
N GLN A 16 -18.27 15.80 4.71
CA GLN A 16 -17.68 16.33 3.48
C GLN A 16 -16.71 15.33 2.85
N ASN A 17 -15.84 14.70 3.65
CA ASN A 17 -14.91 13.68 3.15
C ASN A 17 -15.65 12.46 2.60
N ALA A 18 -16.69 11.98 3.30
CA ALA A 18 -17.50 10.86 2.82
C ALA A 18 -18.23 11.17 1.49
N LEU A 19 -18.73 12.40 1.34
CA LEU A 19 -19.33 12.87 0.08
C LEU A 19 -18.32 12.86 -1.06
N TRP A 20 -17.15 13.48 -0.85
CA TRP A 20 -16.10 13.53 -1.88
C TRP A 20 -15.59 12.14 -2.25
N ALA A 21 -15.41 11.26 -1.26
CA ALA A 21 -15.00 9.89 -1.49
C ALA A 21 -16.03 9.10 -2.32
N THR A 22 -17.32 9.32 -2.08
CA THR A 22 -18.40 8.71 -2.87
C THR A 22 -18.40 9.24 -4.31
N VAL A 23 -18.23 10.54 -4.49
CA VAL A 23 -18.11 11.16 -5.83
C VAL A 23 -16.91 10.57 -6.57
N GLN A 24 -15.74 10.48 -5.94
CA GLN A 24 -14.55 9.87 -6.55
C GLN A 24 -14.79 8.41 -6.94
N ALA A 25 -15.52 7.64 -6.12
CA ALA A 25 -15.85 6.26 -6.44
C ALA A 25 -16.78 6.12 -7.64
N VAL A 26 -17.83 6.93 -7.71
CA VAL A 26 -18.73 6.96 -8.87
C VAL A 26 -17.94 7.35 -10.12
N GLU A 27 -17.15 8.42 -10.05
CA GLU A 27 -16.34 8.87 -11.18
C GLU A 27 -15.33 7.81 -11.63
N SER A 28 -14.63 7.15 -10.71
CA SER A 28 -13.61 6.18 -11.08
C SER A 28 -14.16 4.85 -11.58
N VAL A 29 -15.36 4.44 -11.13
CA VAL A 29 -15.98 3.16 -11.49
C VAL A 29 -16.94 3.29 -12.68
N GLU A 30 -17.74 4.35 -12.75
CA GLU A 30 -18.72 4.55 -13.84
C GLU A 30 -18.06 5.08 -15.11
N ASN A 31 -17.02 5.92 -14.99
CA ASN A 31 -16.30 6.48 -16.13
C ASN A 31 -15.04 5.68 -16.49
N HIS A 32 -14.80 4.52 -15.87
CA HIS A 32 -13.68 3.66 -16.25
C HIS A 32 -13.83 3.19 -17.70
N PRO A 33 -12.78 3.23 -18.54
CA PRO A 33 -12.86 2.78 -19.94
C PRO A 33 -13.27 1.31 -20.09
N ASP A 34 -12.97 0.49 -19.07
CA ASP A 34 -13.32 -0.93 -19.01
C ASP A 34 -13.79 -1.29 -17.58
N PRO A 35 -15.07 -1.10 -17.25
CA PRO A 35 -15.60 -1.35 -15.90
C PRO A 35 -15.59 -2.83 -15.53
N ASP A 36 -15.68 -3.73 -16.52
CA ASP A 36 -15.67 -5.18 -16.31
C ASP A 36 -14.28 -5.66 -15.88
N ALA A 37 -13.23 -5.18 -16.57
CA ALA A 37 -11.84 -5.45 -16.19
C ALA A 37 -11.48 -4.83 -14.84
N LEU A 38 -11.96 -3.60 -14.55
CA LEU A 38 -11.78 -2.97 -13.24
C LEU A 38 -12.40 -3.83 -12.13
N THR A 39 -13.65 -4.26 -12.31
CA THR A 39 -14.37 -5.08 -11.31
C THR A 39 -13.66 -6.43 -11.11
N THR A 40 -13.28 -7.08 -12.20
CA THR A 40 -12.55 -8.36 -12.16
C THR A 40 -11.25 -8.25 -11.38
N LYS A 41 -10.44 -7.20 -11.67
CA LYS A 41 -9.16 -6.97 -10.99
C LYS A 41 -9.34 -6.56 -9.54
N ALA A 42 -10.12 -5.51 -9.29
CA ALA A 42 -10.21 -4.89 -7.97
C ALA A 42 -10.86 -5.82 -6.92
N LEU A 43 -11.76 -6.71 -7.32
CA LEU A 43 -12.42 -7.68 -6.42
C LEU A 43 -11.84 -9.10 -6.50
N HIS A 44 -10.72 -9.28 -7.21
CA HIS A 44 -10.07 -10.58 -7.46
C HIS A 44 -11.07 -11.66 -7.87
N LEU A 45 -11.93 -11.38 -8.85
CA LEU A 45 -13.01 -12.30 -9.19
C LEU A 45 -12.44 -13.64 -9.68
N GLY A 46 -13.01 -14.72 -9.16
CA GLY A 46 -12.69 -16.08 -9.61
C GLY A 46 -13.15 -16.34 -11.05
N THR A 47 -12.63 -17.41 -11.63
CA THR A 47 -13.06 -17.82 -12.97
C THR A 47 -14.55 -18.16 -13.01
N GLY A 48 -15.26 -17.66 -14.03
CA GLY A 48 -16.69 -17.91 -14.23
C GLY A 48 -17.64 -17.00 -13.45
N VAL A 49 -17.11 -16.05 -12.66
CA VAL A 49 -17.92 -14.98 -12.06
C VAL A 49 -18.16 -13.88 -13.09
N ASP A 50 -19.41 -13.46 -13.28
CA ASP A 50 -19.75 -12.36 -14.19
C ASP A 50 -19.48 -11.01 -13.51
N PRO A 51 -18.52 -10.19 -13.98
CA PRO A 51 -18.24 -8.88 -13.40
C PRO A 51 -19.41 -7.89 -13.55
N ARG A 52 -20.42 -8.19 -14.37
CA ARG A 52 -21.60 -7.35 -14.58
C ARG A 52 -22.70 -7.56 -13.56
N ASP A 53 -22.50 -8.45 -12.59
CA ASP A 53 -23.44 -8.61 -11.48
C ASP A 53 -23.58 -7.28 -10.71
N GLU A 54 -24.82 -6.81 -10.57
CA GLU A 54 -25.14 -5.55 -9.91
C GLU A 54 -24.66 -5.53 -8.45
N ALA A 55 -24.65 -6.67 -7.76
CA ALA A 55 -24.15 -6.77 -6.39
C ALA A 55 -22.63 -6.58 -6.33
N LEU A 56 -21.88 -7.09 -7.34
CA LEU A 56 -20.43 -6.86 -7.44
C LEU A 56 -20.14 -5.41 -7.78
N ARG A 57 -20.93 -4.79 -8.65
CA ARG A 57 -20.81 -3.36 -8.95
C ARG A 57 -21.05 -2.50 -7.71
N ALA A 58 -22.09 -2.81 -6.94
CA ALA A 58 -22.38 -2.13 -5.69
C ALA A 58 -21.28 -2.35 -4.63
N ASP A 59 -20.67 -3.54 -4.58
CA ASP A 59 -19.54 -3.81 -3.68
C ASP A 59 -18.29 -3.02 -4.10
N LEU A 60 -17.97 -2.97 -5.41
CA LEU A 60 -16.88 -2.17 -5.95
C LEU A 60 -17.05 -0.68 -5.61
N LEU A 61 -18.22 -0.10 -5.87
CA LEU A 61 -18.50 1.31 -5.55
C LEU A 61 -18.29 1.62 -4.06
N ARG A 62 -18.79 0.74 -3.18
CA ARG A 62 -18.63 0.89 -1.72
C ARG A 62 -17.18 0.77 -1.29
N MET A 63 -16.45 -0.21 -1.85
CA MET A 63 -15.05 -0.43 -1.57
C MET A 63 -14.21 0.77 -2.02
N THR A 64 -14.40 1.25 -3.24
CA THR A 64 -13.70 2.41 -3.80
C THR A 64 -13.98 3.67 -2.99
N ALA A 65 -15.23 3.90 -2.57
CA ALA A 65 -15.55 5.04 -1.70
C ALA A 65 -14.85 4.93 -0.33
N THR A 66 -14.74 3.72 0.22
CA THR A 66 -14.03 3.52 1.49
C THR A 66 -12.53 3.73 1.31
N ALA A 67 -11.94 3.22 0.23
CA ALA A 67 -10.54 3.44 -0.11
C ALA A 67 -10.24 4.94 -0.29
N ALA A 68 -11.07 5.66 -1.05
CA ALA A 68 -10.96 7.11 -1.25
C ALA A 68 -11.04 7.88 0.08
N ALA A 69 -11.97 7.50 0.97
CA ALA A 69 -12.09 8.11 2.30
C ALA A 69 -10.85 7.89 3.18
N LEU A 70 -10.11 6.80 2.95
CA LEU A 70 -8.82 6.51 3.59
C LEU A 70 -7.62 7.20 2.88
N GLY A 71 -7.89 8.05 1.89
CA GLY A 71 -6.87 8.75 1.10
C GLY A 71 -6.17 7.87 0.07
N ARG A 72 -6.74 6.71 -0.27
CA ARG A 72 -6.23 5.85 -1.33
C ARG A 72 -6.65 6.41 -2.70
N ASP A 73 -5.83 6.21 -3.71
CA ASP A 73 -6.16 6.60 -5.07
C ASP A 73 -7.29 5.72 -5.63
N ALA A 74 -8.46 6.31 -5.81
CA ALA A 74 -9.65 5.64 -6.33
C ALA A 74 -9.56 5.30 -7.82
N TYR A 75 -8.61 5.89 -8.54
CA TYR A 75 -8.43 5.71 -9.99
C TYR A 75 -7.36 4.67 -10.34
N ASP A 76 -6.57 4.19 -9.37
CA ASP A 76 -5.58 3.14 -9.59
C ASP A 76 -6.18 1.76 -9.24
N PRO A 77 -6.40 0.87 -10.24
CA PRO A 77 -6.93 -0.47 -10.00
C PRO A 77 -6.05 -1.32 -9.08
N THR A 78 -4.74 -1.07 -9.03
CA THR A 78 -3.78 -1.80 -8.17
C THR A 78 -3.96 -1.40 -6.72
N VAL A 79 -4.23 -0.13 -6.46
CA VAL A 79 -4.55 0.39 -5.11
C VAL A 79 -5.87 -0.20 -4.62
N LEU A 80 -6.88 -0.27 -5.48
CA LEU A 80 -8.17 -0.88 -5.16
C LEU A 80 -8.05 -2.39 -4.90
N ALA A 81 -7.31 -3.12 -5.73
CA ALA A 81 -7.03 -4.53 -5.52
C ALA A 81 -6.29 -4.77 -4.19
N ALA A 82 -5.22 -4.02 -3.91
CA ALA A 82 -4.52 -4.15 -2.63
C ALA A 82 -5.42 -3.84 -1.42
N TYR A 83 -6.36 -2.91 -1.55
CA TYR A 83 -7.35 -2.63 -0.51
C TYR A 83 -8.35 -3.78 -0.33
N ASP A 84 -8.75 -4.48 -1.40
CA ASP A 84 -9.56 -5.69 -1.31
C ASP A 84 -8.81 -6.83 -0.57
N LEU A 85 -7.50 -6.98 -0.79
CA LEU A 85 -6.66 -7.91 -0.03
C LEU A 85 -6.66 -7.58 1.47
N GLU A 86 -6.54 -6.28 1.80
CA GLU A 86 -6.61 -5.78 3.18
C GLU A 86 -7.97 -6.12 3.81
N ARG A 87 -9.08 -5.84 3.12
CA ARG A 87 -10.46 -6.16 3.54
C ARG A 87 -10.66 -7.65 3.76
N ASN A 88 -10.03 -8.50 2.95
CA ASN A 88 -10.07 -9.96 3.07
C ASN A 88 -9.02 -10.52 4.05
N GLY A 89 -8.37 -9.64 4.80
CA GLY A 89 -7.61 -9.98 5.99
C GLY A 89 -6.17 -10.39 5.73
N ALA A 90 -5.58 -10.00 4.60
CA ALA A 90 -4.16 -10.23 4.30
C ALA A 90 -3.23 -9.59 5.36
N LEU A 91 -3.66 -8.50 5.99
CA LEU A 91 -2.93 -7.78 7.05
C LEU A 91 -3.45 -8.04 8.49
N ASN A 92 -4.39 -8.97 8.67
CA ASN A 92 -4.93 -9.31 9.98
C ASN A 92 -3.86 -9.93 10.89
N ASP A 93 -4.06 -9.86 12.21
CA ASP A 93 -3.12 -10.44 13.20
C ASP A 93 -2.89 -11.95 12.99
N ARG A 94 -3.87 -12.66 12.41
CA ARG A 94 -3.76 -14.08 12.05
C ARG A 94 -2.68 -14.39 11.02
N THR A 95 -2.12 -13.40 10.34
CA THR A 95 -1.04 -13.58 9.36
C THR A 95 0.34 -13.21 9.95
N LEU A 96 0.40 -12.65 11.16
CA LEU A 96 1.65 -12.11 11.72
C LEU A 96 2.63 -13.20 12.14
N ILE A 97 3.81 -13.19 11.51
CA ILE A 97 4.94 -14.00 11.95
C ILE A 97 5.62 -13.31 13.14
N THR A 98 5.91 -14.09 14.18
CA THR A 98 6.62 -13.60 15.37
C THR A 98 7.99 -14.25 15.47
N ALA A 99 9.01 -13.44 15.74
CA ALA A 99 10.38 -13.93 15.94
C ALA A 99 10.56 -14.55 17.34
N VAL A 100 11.68 -15.25 17.55
CA VAL A 100 12.03 -15.86 18.86
C VAL A 100 12.14 -14.84 20.00
N ASN A 101 12.50 -13.61 19.70
CA ASN A 101 12.54 -12.49 20.66
C ASN A 101 11.16 -11.84 20.92
N GLY A 102 10.09 -12.34 20.31
CA GLY A 102 8.72 -11.83 20.46
C GLY A 102 8.37 -10.66 19.53
N THR A 103 9.29 -10.17 18.70
CA THR A 103 8.98 -9.07 17.77
C THR A 103 8.21 -9.58 16.55
N ARG A 104 7.25 -8.79 16.06
CA ARG A 104 6.56 -9.06 14.79
C ARG A 104 7.56 -8.89 13.65
N THR A 105 7.74 -9.95 12.85
CA THR A 105 8.86 -10.07 11.91
C THR A 105 8.42 -10.46 10.50
N GLY A 106 7.12 -10.42 10.20
CA GLY A 106 6.65 -10.81 8.88
C GLY A 106 5.18 -11.12 8.77
N ARG A 107 4.79 -11.60 7.59
CA ARG A 107 3.45 -12.08 7.24
C ARG A 107 3.53 -13.48 6.62
N SER A 108 2.53 -14.31 6.93
CA SER A 108 2.31 -15.60 6.30
C SER A 108 0.99 -15.59 5.55
N TRP A 109 1.06 -15.80 4.24
CA TRP A 109 -0.07 -15.84 3.32
C TRP A 109 -0.17 -17.21 2.64
N THR A 110 0.17 -18.28 3.35
CA THR A 110 0.11 -19.65 2.81
C THR A 110 -1.22 -20.36 3.11
N GLY A 111 -2.15 -19.70 3.81
CA GLY A 111 -3.44 -20.26 4.24
C GLY A 111 -3.35 -21.26 5.41
N GLY A 112 -2.17 -21.80 5.68
CA GLY A 112 -1.90 -22.66 6.83
C GLY A 112 -1.69 -21.90 8.15
N PRO A 113 -1.50 -22.63 9.26
CA PRO A 113 -1.07 -22.03 10.52
C PRO A 113 0.17 -21.17 10.32
N VAL A 114 0.17 -19.98 10.93
CA VAL A 114 1.36 -19.15 10.96
C VAL A 114 2.48 -19.95 11.63
N PRO A 115 3.70 -19.87 11.11
CA PRO A 115 4.81 -20.52 11.75
C PRO A 115 4.98 -20.11 13.21
N SER A 116 5.61 -21.00 13.96
CA SER A 116 6.00 -20.74 15.34
C SER A 116 7.07 -19.63 15.42
N ARG A 117 7.76 -19.53 16.55
CA ARG A 117 8.74 -18.47 16.80
C ARG A 117 9.91 -18.53 15.81
N LEU A 118 9.96 -17.60 14.85
CA LEU A 118 10.91 -17.64 13.74
C LEU A 118 12.29 -17.06 14.11
N TRP A 119 13.35 -17.75 13.71
CA TRP A 119 14.69 -17.18 13.60
C TRP A 119 14.85 -16.47 12.24
N ALA A 120 14.56 -15.16 12.20
CA ALA A 120 14.57 -14.38 10.95
C ALA A 120 15.97 -13.83 10.55
N ASP A 121 17.00 -14.06 11.37
CA ASP A 121 18.36 -13.53 11.23
C ASP A 121 19.39 -14.57 10.74
N ARG A 122 18.93 -15.81 10.55
CA ARG A 122 19.75 -16.97 10.21
C ARG A 122 18.94 -17.96 9.40
N TYR A 123 19.65 -18.85 8.74
CA TYR A 123 19.07 -19.93 7.96
C TYR A 123 19.93 -21.18 8.08
N VAL A 124 19.43 -22.30 7.59
CA VAL A 124 20.24 -23.49 7.35
C VAL A 124 20.23 -23.81 5.88
N ILE A 125 21.35 -24.35 5.41
CA ILE A 125 21.50 -24.90 4.08
C ILE A 125 21.28 -26.40 4.22
N SER A 126 20.43 -26.98 3.39
CA SER A 126 20.12 -28.41 3.42
C SER A 126 19.92 -28.95 2.00
N PRO A 127 20.53 -30.09 1.62
CA PRO A 127 20.34 -30.65 0.27
C PRO A 127 18.93 -31.20 0.05
N ASP A 128 18.29 -31.70 1.10
CA ASP A 128 16.98 -32.37 1.06
C ASP A 128 15.86 -31.54 1.71
N GLY A 129 16.17 -30.33 2.16
CA GLY A 129 15.24 -29.44 2.87
C GLY A 129 14.94 -29.88 4.31
N ARG A 130 15.61 -30.92 4.84
CA ARG A 130 15.48 -31.39 6.22
C ARG A 130 16.60 -30.81 7.09
N LEU A 131 16.40 -30.82 8.41
CA LEU A 131 17.41 -30.35 9.37
C LEU A 131 18.56 -31.35 9.60
N ALA A 132 18.36 -32.61 9.26
CA ALA A 132 19.40 -33.62 9.43
C ALA A 132 20.52 -33.34 8.43
N GLY A 133 21.75 -33.18 8.91
CA GLY A 133 22.90 -32.87 8.06
C GLY A 133 22.90 -31.45 7.48
N SER A 134 22.06 -30.55 7.98
CA SER A 134 22.05 -29.14 7.54
C SER A 134 23.16 -28.32 8.17
N ARG A 135 23.72 -27.35 7.44
CA ARG A 135 24.71 -26.39 7.93
C ARG A 135 24.05 -25.04 8.22
N GLY A 136 24.26 -24.52 9.43
CA GLY A 136 23.79 -23.18 9.80
C GLY A 136 24.59 -22.07 9.14
N ALA A 137 23.92 -20.96 8.82
CA ALA A 137 24.51 -19.74 8.31
C ALA A 137 23.79 -18.51 8.87
N LEU A 138 24.52 -17.40 9.03
CA LEU A 138 23.91 -16.10 9.31
C LEU A 138 23.36 -15.51 8.03
N ALA A 139 22.20 -14.87 8.10
CA ALA A 139 21.61 -14.21 6.95
C ALA A 139 22.43 -12.96 6.55
N PRO A 140 22.48 -12.58 5.27
CA PRO A 140 23.17 -11.36 4.82
C PRO A 140 22.69 -10.08 5.49
N TRP A 141 21.42 -10.04 5.91
CA TRP A 141 20.82 -8.91 6.63
C TRP A 141 21.00 -8.99 8.15
N HIS A 142 21.73 -9.97 8.69
CA HIS A 142 21.97 -10.07 10.13
C HIS A 142 22.75 -8.86 10.65
N ARG A 143 22.19 -8.13 11.63
CA ARG A 143 22.87 -7.01 12.30
C ARG A 143 23.77 -7.51 13.44
N LYS A 144 25.07 -7.27 13.31
CA LYS A 144 26.03 -7.51 14.41
C LYS A 144 25.73 -6.55 15.57
N GLY A 145 25.62 -7.09 16.79
CA GLY A 145 25.49 -6.28 18.01
C GLY A 145 24.09 -5.69 18.27
N ALA A 146 23.04 -6.19 17.60
CA ALA A 146 21.68 -5.78 17.90
C ALA A 146 21.33 -6.04 19.38
N ALA A 147 20.82 -5.00 20.05
CA ALA A 147 20.43 -5.10 21.46
C ALA A 147 19.33 -6.14 21.67
N LYS A 148 19.25 -6.71 22.87
CA LYS A 148 18.16 -7.61 23.26
C LYS A 148 16.83 -6.85 23.15
N GLY A 149 15.97 -7.27 22.21
CA GLY A 149 14.68 -6.60 21.93
C GLY A 149 14.70 -5.58 20.80
N ALA A 150 15.81 -5.44 20.06
CA ALA A 150 15.84 -4.66 18.83
C ALA A 150 14.87 -5.21 17.77
N HIS A 151 14.39 -4.34 16.88
CA HIS A 151 13.58 -4.74 15.72
C HIS A 151 14.29 -5.83 14.90
N PRO A 152 13.51 -6.76 14.29
CA PRO A 152 14.09 -7.83 13.51
C PRO A 152 14.85 -7.25 12.32
N SER A 153 15.99 -7.84 11.97
CA SER A 153 16.77 -7.36 10.82
C SER A 153 16.14 -7.72 9.48
N GLY A 154 15.16 -8.63 9.47
CA GLY A 154 14.40 -9.05 8.29
C GLY A 154 12.91 -9.15 8.54
N TYR A 155 12.10 -8.67 7.60
CA TYR A 155 10.66 -8.82 7.51
C TYR A 155 10.34 -9.95 6.52
N VAL A 156 9.92 -11.10 7.04
CA VAL A 156 9.71 -12.31 6.26
C VAL A 156 8.31 -12.32 5.64
N LEU A 157 8.24 -12.54 4.33
CA LEU A 157 6.98 -12.75 3.62
C LEU A 157 6.91 -14.22 3.20
N HIS A 158 6.19 -15.00 3.99
CA HIS A 158 5.96 -16.41 3.69
C HIS A 158 4.74 -16.53 2.78
N MET A 159 5.00 -16.82 1.52
CA MET A 159 3.99 -16.91 0.47
C MET A 159 4.16 -18.21 -0.30
N SER A 160 3.15 -18.52 -1.11
CA SER A 160 3.20 -19.58 -2.11
C SER A 160 2.90 -18.95 -3.46
N GLY A 161 3.30 -19.59 -4.55
CA GLY A 161 2.93 -19.16 -5.90
C GLY A 161 3.23 -20.27 -6.89
N THR A 162 2.23 -20.66 -7.70
CA THR A 162 2.45 -21.59 -8.82
C THR A 162 2.71 -20.88 -10.15
N THR A 163 2.37 -19.60 -10.24
CA THR A 163 2.43 -18.80 -11.47
C THR A 163 3.48 -17.70 -11.32
N PRO A 164 4.44 -17.57 -12.25
CA PRO A 164 5.41 -16.47 -12.23
C PRO A 164 4.72 -15.10 -12.19
N GLY A 165 5.31 -14.15 -11.46
CA GLY A 165 4.76 -12.79 -11.30
C GLY A 165 3.58 -12.67 -10.32
N GLN A 166 3.18 -13.77 -9.67
CA GLN A 166 1.99 -13.82 -8.81
C GLN A 166 2.23 -14.66 -7.53
N ALA A 167 1.59 -14.25 -6.45
CA ALA A 167 1.47 -15.01 -5.21
C ALA A 167 0.05 -15.58 -5.05
N ASP A 168 -0.03 -16.78 -4.52
CA ASP A 168 -1.27 -17.46 -4.17
C ASP A 168 -1.74 -17.00 -2.80
N MET A 169 -2.81 -16.19 -2.74
CA MET A 169 -3.31 -15.56 -1.52
C MET A 169 -4.58 -16.26 -1.00
N PRO A 170 -4.61 -16.66 0.29
CA PRO A 170 -5.77 -17.32 0.89
C PRO A 170 -6.91 -16.32 1.12
N TRP A 171 -8.11 -16.72 0.77
CA TRP A 171 -9.32 -15.94 0.95
C TRP A 171 -10.13 -16.41 2.18
N PRO A 172 -10.97 -15.55 2.79
CA PRO A 172 -11.85 -15.95 3.89
C PRO A 172 -12.83 -17.08 3.56
N ASP A 173 -13.17 -17.27 2.28
CA ASP A 173 -14.05 -18.35 1.80
C ASP A 173 -13.33 -19.72 1.71
N GLY A 174 -12.04 -19.78 2.04
CA GLY A 174 -11.22 -20.99 1.99
C GLY A 174 -10.59 -21.27 0.62
N THR A 175 -10.88 -20.45 -0.39
CA THR A 175 -10.21 -20.50 -1.69
C THR A 175 -8.85 -19.79 -1.65
N THR A 176 -8.09 -19.97 -2.73
CA THR A 176 -6.83 -19.26 -2.97
C THR A 176 -6.95 -18.51 -4.28
N ARG A 177 -6.50 -17.26 -4.30
CA ARG A 177 -6.57 -16.39 -5.48
C ARG A 177 -5.16 -15.96 -5.90
N PRO A 178 -4.85 -15.94 -7.21
CA PRO A 178 -3.58 -15.42 -7.70
C PRO A 178 -3.56 -13.89 -7.57
N VAL A 179 -2.47 -13.34 -7.04
CA VAL A 179 -2.28 -11.92 -6.78
C VAL A 179 -0.96 -11.43 -7.37
N PRO A 180 -0.97 -10.49 -8.32
CA PRO A 180 0.23 -9.87 -8.87
C PRO A 180 1.15 -9.26 -7.83
N TYR A 181 2.46 -9.32 -8.07
CA TYR A 181 3.47 -8.74 -7.16
C TYR A 181 3.35 -7.24 -6.94
N GLU A 182 2.80 -6.50 -7.90
CA GLU A 182 2.52 -5.07 -7.73
C GLU A 182 1.46 -4.80 -6.65
N GLU A 183 0.46 -5.67 -6.56
CA GLU A 183 -0.59 -5.57 -5.54
C GLU A 183 -0.04 -6.00 -4.17
N ILE A 184 0.88 -6.97 -4.13
CA ILE A 184 1.64 -7.31 -2.91
C ILE A 184 2.48 -6.13 -2.43
N ALA A 185 3.20 -5.45 -3.34
CA ALA A 185 4.00 -4.29 -3.00
C ALA A 185 3.14 -3.13 -2.48
N GLU A 186 2.00 -2.87 -3.14
CA GLU A 186 1.02 -1.88 -2.68
C GLU A 186 0.44 -2.26 -1.31
N LEU A 187 0.04 -3.52 -1.10
CA LEU A 187 -0.46 -4.02 0.19
C LEU A 187 0.57 -3.80 1.32
N LEU A 188 1.84 -4.10 1.08
CA LEU A 188 2.92 -3.91 2.06
C LEU A 188 3.15 -2.44 2.41
N SER A 189 2.84 -1.54 1.49
CA SER A 189 2.97 -0.09 1.73
C SER A 189 1.99 0.40 2.80
N HIS A 190 0.94 -0.40 3.07
CA HIS A 190 -0.07 -0.15 4.07
C HIS A 190 -0.01 -1.13 5.26
N ASP A 191 1.01 -1.97 5.34
CA ASP A 191 1.17 -2.88 6.48
C ASP A 191 1.57 -2.08 7.75
N PRO A 192 0.69 -1.98 8.76
CA PRO A 192 0.95 -1.17 9.95
C PRO A 192 2.09 -1.71 10.81
N VAL A 193 2.48 -2.98 10.64
CA VAL A 193 3.62 -3.56 11.33
C VAL A 193 4.90 -3.17 10.63
N LEU A 194 5.00 -3.36 9.31
CA LEU A 194 6.17 -2.96 8.53
C LEU A 194 6.43 -1.44 8.63
N ALA A 195 5.38 -0.63 8.63
CA ALA A 195 5.47 0.82 8.77
C ALA A 195 6.10 1.29 10.10
N ARG A 196 6.01 0.47 11.16
CA ARG A 196 6.60 0.76 12.48
C ARG A 196 8.04 0.27 12.63
N LEU A 197 8.53 -0.52 11.69
CA LEU A 197 9.91 -1.01 11.69
C LEU A 197 10.84 0.03 11.05
N ASP A 198 12.09 0.01 11.48
CA ASP A 198 13.14 0.85 10.91
C ASP A 198 13.23 0.67 9.38
N ARG A 199 13.58 1.75 8.66
CA ARG A 199 13.68 1.74 7.19
C ARG A 199 14.79 0.82 6.66
N ASP A 200 15.75 0.46 7.50
CA ASP A 200 16.85 -0.45 7.19
C ASP A 200 16.49 -1.93 7.45
N VAL A 201 15.27 -2.24 7.91
CA VAL A 201 14.76 -3.62 7.96
C VAL A 201 14.53 -4.11 6.54
N THR A 202 15.10 -5.25 6.18
CA THR A 202 14.99 -5.78 4.82
C THR A 202 13.77 -6.67 4.66
N VAL A 203 13.16 -6.73 3.49
CA VAL A 203 12.09 -7.70 3.19
C VAL A 203 12.72 -9.00 2.65
N VAL A 204 12.21 -10.14 3.09
CA VAL A 204 12.71 -11.48 2.73
C VAL A 204 11.54 -12.36 2.30
N PRO A 205 11.27 -12.46 0.98
CA PRO A 205 10.30 -13.41 0.45
C PRO A 205 10.75 -14.86 0.65
N VAL A 206 9.80 -15.72 1.02
CA VAL A 206 9.99 -17.15 1.24
C VAL A 206 8.87 -17.90 0.53
N GLY A 207 9.20 -18.98 -0.17
CA GLY A 207 8.25 -19.78 -0.92
C GLY A 207 7.88 -19.24 -2.31
N THR A 208 8.56 -18.18 -2.76
CA THR A 208 8.52 -17.72 -4.16
C THR A 208 9.30 -18.66 -5.07
N GLY A 209 9.02 -18.59 -6.38
CA GLY A 209 9.86 -19.21 -7.41
C GLY A 209 11.32 -18.75 -7.33
N GLU A 210 12.24 -19.53 -7.90
CA GLU A 210 13.65 -19.16 -7.95
C GLU A 210 13.83 -17.84 -8.71
N GLY A 211 14.41 -16.82 -8.06
CA GLY A 211 14.85 -15.60 -8.74
C GLY A 211 13.75 -14.65 -9.22
N ASP A 212 12.61 -14.58 -8.53
CA ASP A 212 11.48 -13.69 -8.86
C ASP A 212 11.82 -12.20 -8.63
N ALA A 213 12.69 -11.66 -9.49
CA ALA A 213 13.22 -10.30 -9.40
C ALA A 213 12.11 -9.25 -9.46
N GLU A 214 11.03 -9.52 -10.22
CA GLU A 214 9.85 -8.65 -10.34
C GLU A 214 9.24 -8.32 -8.96
N LEU A 215 9.14 -9.30 -8.05
CA LEU A 215 8.65 -9.06 -6.69
C LEU A 215 9.55 -8.09 -5.92
N ALA A 216 10.86 -8.31 -6.01
CA ALA A 216 11.82 -7.45 -5.32
C ALA A 216 11.84 -6.03 -5.89
N GLU A 217 11.71 -5.89 -7.20
CA GLU A 217 11.61 -4.59 -7.87
C GLU A 217 10.33 -3.85 -7.49
N ALA A 218 9.17 -4.53 -7.53
CA ALA A 218 7.88 -3.95 -7.14
C ALA A 218 7.91 -3.45 -5.68
N ILE A 219 8.43 -4.26 -4.74
CA ILE A 219 8.54 -3.87 -3.32
C ILE A 219 9.55 -2.73 -3.13
N ALA A 220 10.72 -2.80 -3.77
CA ALA A 220 11.77 -1.81 -3.61
C ALA A 220 11.36 -0.44 -4.18
N ALA A 221 10.62 -0.41 -5.29
CA ALA A 221 10.19 0.82 -5.96
C ALA A 221 9.00 1.52 -5.27
N ARG A 222 8.18 0.79 -4.50
CA ARG A 222 6.95 1.33 -3.89
C ARG A 222 7.26 2.21 -2.66
N THR A 223 7.16 3.53 -2.77
CA THR A 223 7.53 4.53 -1.73
C THR A 223 7.13 4.17 -0.28
N GLY A 224 5.89 3.70 -0.05
CA GLY A 224 5.43 3.32 1.29
C GLY A 224 6.07 2.04 1.82
N ALA A 225 6.27 1.04 0.95
CA ALA A 225 6.88 -0.26 1.26
C ALA A 225 8.40 -0.29 1.09
N ALA A 226 9.00 0.75 0.48
CA ALA A 226 10.37 0.76 -0.01
C ALA A 226 11.33 0.30 1.09
N ARG A 227 11.86 -0.91 0.89
CA ARG A 227 12.87 -1.58 1.72
C ARG A 227 13.84 -2.29 0.78
N THR A 228 15.04 -2.55 1.28
CA THR A 228 15.93 -3.51 0.60
C THR A 228 15.28 -4.89 0.65
N VAL A 229 15.25 -5.58 -0.48
CA VAL A 229 14.71 -6.93 -0.61
C VAL A 229 15.87 -7.90 -0.82
N TRP A 230 15.89 -8.99 -0.05
CA TRP A 230 16.81 -10.10 -0.26
C TRP A 230 16.04 -11.30 -0.80
N LEU A 231 16.29 -11.65 -2.06
CA LEU A 231 15.71 -12.82 -2.69
C LEU A 231 16.67 -14.00 -2.59
N PRO A 232 16.15 -15.20 -2.28
CA PRO A 232 16.96 -16.41 -2.35
C PRO A 232 17.13 -16.81 -3.83
N VAL A 233 18.35 -17.17 -4.22
CA VAL A 233 18.60 -17.66 -5.61
C VAL A 233 18.31 -19.17 -5.76
N ARG A 234 17.95 -19.83 -4.66
CA ARG A 234 17.55 -21.23 -4.56
C ARG A 234 16.25 -21.32 -3.76
N PRO A 235 15.52 -22.44 -3.81
CA PRO A 235 14.28 -22.57 -3.08
C PRO A 235 14.50 -22.37 -1.57
N LEU A 236 13.84 -21.37 -1.01
CA LEU A 236 13.84 -21.08 0.42
C LEU A 236 12.49 -21.47 0.99
N ARG A 237 12.51 -22.33 2.00
CA ARG A 237 11.31 -22.76 2.71
C ARG A 237 11.36 -22.33 4.15
N LEU A 238 10.20 -22.15 4.74
CA LEU A 238 10.06 -22.04 6.17
C LEU A 238 9.76 -23.42 6.73
N LEU A 239 10.57 -23.86 7.69
CA LEU A 239 10.34 -25.12 8.40
C LEU A 239 9.98 -24.82 9.86
N ASP A 240 8.78 -25.22 10.25
CA ASP A 240 8.40 -25.29 11.66
C ASP A 240 9.18 -26.42 12.34
N ARG A 241 9.95 -26.05 13.36
CA ARG A 241 10.79 -26.98 14.10
C ARG A 241 9.93 -27.85 15.01
N ARG A 242 10.53 -29.01 15.31
CA ARG A 242 10.08 -30.08 16.21
C ARG A 242 9.29 -29.60 17.47
N PRO A 243 8.30 -30.39 17.94
CA PRO A 243 7.47 -30.09 19.14
C PRO A 243 8.22 -29.70 20.41
N ALA A 244 9.51 -30.04 20.53
CA ALA A 244 10.29 -29.82 21.75
C ALA A 244 10.73 -28.35 21.98
N VAL A 245 10.82 -27.51 20.95
CA VAL A 245 11.34 -26.12 21.07
C VAL A 245 10.40 -25.05 20.52
N ASN A 246 9.41 -25.41 19.71
CA ASN A 246 8.38 -24.50 19.19
C ASN A 246 8.98 -23.22 18.56
N GLU A 247 9.91 -23.43 17.64
CA GLU A 247 10.63 -22.41 16.88
C GLU A 247 10.54 -22.74 15.40
N SER A 248 10.80 -21.79 14.52
CA SER A 248 10.81 -22.00 13.08
C SER A 248 12.09 -21.43 12.49
N LEU A 249 12.51 -21.96 11.35
CA LEU A 249 13.72 -21.47 10.69
C LEU A 249 13.60 -21.49 9.17
N LEU A 250 14.41 -20.65 8.54
CA LEU A 250 14.56 -20.60 7.09
C LEU A 250 15.49 -21.74 6.64
N VAL A 251 15.05 -22.51 5.65
CA VAL A 251 15.79 -23.62 5.05
C VAL A 251 16.02 -23.33 3.58
N LEU A 252 17.27 -23.07 3.22
CA LEU A 252 17.68 -22.93 1.83
C LEU A 252 18.03 -24.32 1.27
N ILE A 253 17.35 -24.72 0.21
CA ILE A 253 17.59 -26.01 -0.44
C ILE A 253 18.78 -25.86 -1.40
N SER A 254 19.95 -26.35 -0.97
CA SER A 254 21.18 -26.29 -1.76
C SER A 254 22.19 -27.36 -1.27
N PRO A 255 23.07 -27.88 -2.14
CA PRO A 255 24.20 -28.71 -1.73
C PRO A 255 25.04 -28.06 -0.62
N GLN A 256 25.57 -28.86 0.29
CA GLN A 256 26.29 -28.35 1.46
C GLN A 256 27.58 -27.60 1.11
N ASP A 257 28.22 -28.06 0.04
CA ASP A 257 29.46 -27.58 -0.55
C ASP A 257 29.25 -26.42 -1.55
N ASP A 258 28.00 -25.98 -1.75
CA ASP A 258 27.70 -24.82 -2.58
C ASP A 258 28.26 -23.53 -1.96
N THR A 259 29.30 -22.99 -2.59
CA THR A 259 29.94 -21.71 -2.25
C THR A 259 29.44 -20.55 -3.10
N GLY A 260 28.47 -20.79 -4.00
CA GLY A 260 27.84 -19.76 -4.81
C GLY A 260 27.11 -18.71 -3.97
N ALA A 261 26.76 -17.58 -4.61
CA ALA A 261 25.93 -16.57 -3.97
C ALA A 261 24.55 -17.18 -3.68
N HIS A 262 24.11 -17.19 -2.41
CA HIS A 262 22.81 -17.74 -2.01
C HIS A 262 21.67 -16.72 -2.09
N TRP A 263 22.02 -15.45 -2.31
CA TRP A 263 21.10 -14.33 -2.19
C TRP A 263 21.37 -13.27 -3.25
N SER A 264 20.31 -12.66 -3.77
CA SER A 264 20.38 -11.43 -4.57
C SER A 264 19.75 -10.29 -3.78
N GLN A 265 20.28 -9.07 -3.98
CA GLN A 265 19.87 -7.87 -3.25
C GLN A 265 19.28 -6.86 -4.23
N THR A 266 18.06 -6.41 -3.95
CA THR A 266 17.42 -5.28 -4.64
C THR A 266 17.25 -4.14 -3.65
N ARG A 267 17.75 -2.95 -3.99
CA ARG A 267 17.64 -1.75 -3.14
C ARG A 267 16.57 -0.82 -3.69
N PRO A 268 15.88 -0.04 -2.83
CA PRO A 268 15.04 1.04 -3.29
C PRO A 268 15.81 1.96 -4.23
N PRO A 269 15.16 2.50 -5.27
CA PRO A 269 15.79 3.52 -6.10
C PRO A 269 16.23 4.68 -5.22
N ALA A 270 17.39 5.26 -5.52
CA ALA A 270 17.81 6.47 -4.85
C ALA A 270 16.71 7.53 -5.07
N LEU A 271 16.23 8.14 -4.00
CA LEU A 271 15.35 9.30 -4.12
C LEU A 271 16.08 10.28 -5.02
N ALA A 272 15.53 10.57 -6.19
CA ALA A 272 16.06 11.61 -7.04
C ALA A 272 16.08 12.87 -6.18
N THR A 273 17.27 13.38 -5.87
CA THR A 273 17.44 14.72 -5.34
C THR A 273 16.69 15.60 -6.32
N GLN A 274 15.55 16.17 -5.92
CA GLN A 274 14.91 17.22 -6.70
C GLN A 274 16.02 18.20 -7.03
N PRO A 275 16.23 18.56 -8.32
CA PRO A 275 17.07 19.70 -8.60
C PRO A 275 16.48 20.85 -7.79
N SER A 276 17.29 21.43 -6.90
CA SER A 276 17.00 22.72 -6.27
C SER A 276 17.02 23.78 -7.37
N GLY A 277 16.03 23.71 -8.27
CA GLY A 277 15.66 24.85 -9.08
C GLY A 277 15.05 25.90 -8.17
N PRO A 278 15.30 27.20 -8.42
CA PRO A 278 14.69 28.25 -7.63
C PRO A 278 13.18 28.03 -7.58
N ALA A 279 12.61 28.11 -6.37
CA ALA A 279 11.16 28.08 -6.18
C ALA A 279 10.51 29.06 -7.16
N PRO A 280 9.41 28.70 -7.83
CA PRO A 280 8.68 29.66 -8.64
C PRO A 280 8.26 30.82 -7.74
N ASP A 281 8.63 32.03 -8.13
CA ASP A 281 8.27 33.26 -7.42
C ASP A 281 6.75 33.27 -7.21
N VAL A 282 6.36 33.31 -5.94
CA VAL A 282 4.99 33.58 -5.53
C VAL A 282 4.68 35.00 -6.00
N ILE A 283 3.90 35.13 -7.07
CA ILE A 283 3.39 36.41 -7.55
C ILE A 283 2.42 36.94 -6.49
N THR A 284 2.92 37.82 -5.62
CA THR A 284 2.09 38.68 -4.78
C THR A 284 1.48 39.76 -5.67
N THR A 285 0.16 39.74 -5.81
CA THR A 285 -0.60 40.80 -6.48
C THR A 285 -0.63 42.07 -5.63
N GLY A 286 -0.02 43.14 -6.11
CA GLY A 286 -0.18 44.47 -5.55
C GLY A 286 0.79 45.51 -6.12
N GLY A 287 0.28 46.41 -6.96
CA GLY A 287 0.94 47.68 -7.29
C GLY A 287 0.95 48.02 -8.79
N ASP A 288 0.00 48.84 -9.22
CA ASP A 288 -0.06 49.49 -10.53
C ASP A 288 1.15 50.40 -10.81
N THR A 289 1.65 50.41 -12.05
CA THR A 289 1.89 51.58 -12.94
C THR A 289 2.66 51.14 -14.21
N PRO A 290 2.36 51.66 -15.43
CA PRO A 290 2.58 50.94 -16.69
C PRO A 290 3.87 51.33 -17.44
N SER A 291 4.38 50.41 -18.27
CA SER A 291 5.35 50.74 -19.33
C SER A 291 4.96 50.07 -20.65
N GLN A 292 4.77 50.90 -21.68
CA GLN A 292 4.32 50.54 -23.03
C GLN A 292 5.41 49.84 -23.88
N ALA A 293 5.00 48.74 -24.55
CA ALA A 293 5.17 48.36 -25.97
C ALA A 293 6.60 48.13 -26.58
N PRO A 294 6.76 47.35 -27.69
CA PRO A 294 5.72 46.87 -28.62
C PRO A 294 5.74 45.36 -29.03
N LEU A 295 4.51 44.90 -29.28
CA LEU A 295 4.01 44.02 -30.36
C LEU A 295 5.01 43.18 -31.19
N SER A 296 4.82 41.86 -31.13
CA SER A 296 4.87 40.99 -32.31
C SER A 296 3.85 39.86 -32.16
N GLU A 297 2.88 39.83 -33.07
CA GLU A 297 1.74 38.90 -33.12
C GLU A 297 2.15 37.45 -33.39
N ALA A 298 1.51 36.51 -32.68
CA ALA A 298 1.39 35.10 -33.06
C ALA A 298 -0.05 34.61 -32.73
N PRO A 299 -0.66 33.73 -33.55
CA PRO A 299 -2.10 33.43 -33.51
C PRO A 299 -2.52 32.53 -32.33
N PRO A 300 -3.82 32.54 -31.93
CA PRO A 300 -4.27 32.01 -30.64
C PRO A 300 -4.41 30.49 -30.62
N SER A 301 -3.52 29.82 -29.90
CA SER A 301 -3.76 28.47 -29.36
C SER A 301 -4.73 28.57 -28.19
N LYS A 302 -5.90 27.92 -28.30
CA LYS A 302 -6.91 27.85 -27.24
C LYS A 302 -6.30 27.24 -25.96
N SER A 303 -5.98 28.10 -25.00
CA SER A 303 -5.67 27.68 -23.64
C SER A 303 -6.96 27.18 -22.96
N PRO A 304 -6.90 26.15 -22.10
CA PRO A 304 -8.05 25.77 -21.27
C PRO A 304 -8.49 26.96 -20.41
N PRO A 305 -9.80 27.10 -20.08
CA PRO A 305 -10.29 28.23 -19.31
C PRO A 305 -9.58 28.30 -17.96
N SER A 306 -9.15 29.51 -17.58
CA SER A 306 -8.57 29.78 -16.27
C SER A 306 -9.54 29.36 -15.17
N GLU A 307 -9.01 29.09 -13.97
CA GLU A 307 -9.81 28.75 -12.80
C GLU A 307 -10.89 29.81 -12.51
N ASP A 308 -10.61 31.08 -12.80
CA ASP A 308 -11.57 32.18 -12.71
C ASP A 308 -12.69 32.08 -13.74
N ALA A 309 -12.41 31.60 -14.96
CA ALA A 309 -13.43 31.34 -15.96
C ALA A 309 -14.32 30.15 -15.56
N ARG A 310 -13.75 29.12 -14.93
CA ARG A 310 -14.51 28.01 -14.33
C ARG A 310 -15.37 28.48 -13.15
N ARG A 311 -14.84 29.31 -12.26
CA ARG A 311 -15.59 29.88 -11.12
C ARG A 311 -16.74 30.77 -11.60
N ARG A 312 -16.53 31.60 -12.62
CA ARG A 312 -17.59 32.43 -13.23
C ARG A 312 -18.63 31.59 -13.97
N TRP A 313 -18.22 30.48 -14.60
CA TRP A 313 -19.16 29.55 -15.22
C TRP A 313 -20.06 28.86 -14.18
N VAL A 314 -19.49 28.39 -13.06
CA VAL A 314 -20.26 27.83 -11.94
C VAL A 314 -21.18 28.88 -11.32
N ALA A 315 -20.70 30.09 -11.08
CA ALA A 315 -21.52 31.19 -10.55
C ALA A 315 -22.65 31.63 -11.50
N GLY A 316 -22.52 31.39 -12.80
CA GLY A 316 -23.57 31.62 -13.80
C GLY A 316 -24.56 30.47 -13.98
N GLN A 317 -24.36 29.34 -13.29
CA GLN A 317 -25.24 28.16 -13.32
C GLN A 317 -25.98 27.92 -12.00
N VAL A 318 -25.67 28.65 -10.94
CA VAL A 318 -26.31 28.53 -9.63
C VAL A 318 -27.21 29.75 -9.40
N SER A 319 -28.52 29.52 -9.36
CA SER A 319 -29.49 30.57 -9.00
C SER A 319 -29.67 30.61 -7.47
N ALA A 320 -30.20 31.71 -6.93
CA ALA A 320 -30.45 31.84 -5.48
C ALA A 320 -31.39 30.74 -4.92
N GLU A 321 -32.11 30.06 -5.81
CA GLU A 321 -33.03 28.94 -5.53
C GLU A 321 -32.30 27.59 -5.36
N ASP A 322 -31.06 27.46 -5.81
CA ASP A 322 -30.24 26.24 -5.70
C ASP A 322 -29.41 26.18 -4.40
N LEU A 323 -29.49 27.23 -3.59
CA LEU A 323 -28.83 27.30 -2.28
C LEU A 323 -29.78 26.77 -1.19
N PRO A 324 -29.30 25.94 -0.25
CA PRO A 324 -30.12 25.50 0.87
C PRO A 324 -30.62 26.72 1.66
N GLY A 325 -31.92 26.76 1.97
CA GLY A 325 -32.63 27.91 2.55
C GLY A 325 -32.18 28.40 3.94
N ASN A 326 -31.03 27.94 4.43
CA ASN A 326 -30.35 28.47 5.61
C ASN A 326 -28.83 28.34 5.45
N PRO A 327 -28.15 29.34 4.85
CA PRO A 327 -26.70 29.43 4.96
C PRO A 327 -26.32 29.65 6.44
N PRO A 328 -25.25 29.02 6.95
CA PRO A 328 -24.80 29.25 8.32
C PRO A 328 -24.46 30.75 8.49
N GLY A 329 -25.12 31.37 9.46
CA GLY A 329 -25.03 32.80 9.72
C GLY A 329 -23.61 33.25 9.99
N PHE A 330 -23.08 34.09 9.10
CA PHE A 330 -22.03 35.02 9.47
C PHE A 330 -22.65 36.05 10.44
N THR A 331 -22.59 35.78 11.74
CA THR A 331 -22.76 36.83 12.74
C THR A 331 -21.52 37.71 12.69
N GLY A 332 -21.56 38.72 11.80
CA GLY A 332 -20.67 39.86 11.88
C GLY A 332 -20.85 40.50 13.26
N ALA A 333 -19.81 40.43 14.09
CA ALA A 333 -19.73 41.17 15.32
C ALA A 333 -19.88 42.67 15.01
N ARG A 334 -21.04 43.22 15.37
CA ARG A 334 -21.22 44.67 15.53
C ARG A 334 -20.30 45.12 16.66
N TRP A 335 -19.21 45.81 16.33
CA TRP A 335 -18.54 46.66 17.31
C TRP A 335 -19.30 47.98 17.38
N SER A 336 -19.98 48.16 18.50
CA SER A 336 -20.59 49.40 18.93
C SER A 336 -19.52 50.45 19.24
N VAL A 337 -19.65 51.59 18.58
CA VAL A 337 -19.11 52.91 18.96
C VAL A 337 -19.58 53.29 20.36
N TRP A 338 -18.69 53.85 21.19
CA TRP A 338 -19.00 54.75 22.33
C TRP A 338 -17.77 55.67 22.60
N PRO A 339 -17.92 56.82 23.28
CA PRO A 339 -17.63 58.14 22.71
C PRO A 339 -16.51 58.93 23.44
N ASN A 340 -16.13 60.06 22.80
CA ASN A 340 -15.25 61.17 23.24
C ASN A 340 -13.79 60.85 23.56
#